data_AF-A0A5J5NE54-F1
#
_entry.id   AF-A0A5J5NE54-F1
#
_cell.length_a   1.000
_cell.length_b   1.000
_cell.length_c   1.000
_cell.angle_alpha   90.00
_cell.angle_beta   90.00
_cell.angle_gamma   90.00
#
_symmetry.space_group_name_H-M   'P 1'
#
loop_
_entity.id
_entity.type
_entity.pdbx_description
1 polymer ?
#
loop_
_entity_poly.entity_id
_entity_poly.type
_entity_poly.pdbx_seq_one_letter_code
_entity_poly.pdbx_strand_id
1 'polypeptide(L)'
;MYVKLEEMGFALQVFDESPERNKSESILLWNVLINGCCKVGNLEKAMELFEAMPERNIGSWNSFINGLMKNGDLNKAMQLFDEMKEKDVVSWTTIVNGVSQNGDHQKALSMFFKMLEVGLRPNDLTLVSALSACAKIGALEAGVRIHNYFVENGLRLNKATAAALVDMYAKCGNILSASKVFEVTKEKDIRTWSVMIWGWSFLPS
;
A
#
# COMPACT_ATOMS: atom_id res chain seq x y z
N MET A 1 8.15 -20.55 -16.18
CA MET A 1 6.78 -20.08 -16.40
C MET A 1 5.80 -21.25 -16.50
N TYR A 2 6.08 -22.26 -17.33
CA TYR A 2 5.26 -23.48 -17.45
C TYR A 2 5.06 -24.27 -16.15
N VAL A 3 6.10 -24.48 -15.34
CA VAL A 3 6.01 -25.22 -14.06
C VAL A 3 5.00 -24.59 -13.07
N LYS A 4 4.97 -23.26 -12.96
CA LYS A 4 4.01 -22.55 -12.08
C LYS A 4 2.56 -22.59 -12.60
N LEU A 5 2.39 -22.72 -13.91
CA LEU A 5 1.06 -22.87 -14.54
C LEU A 5 0.52 -24.29 -14.34
N GLU A 6 1.37 -25.30 -14.43
CA GLU A 6 1.01 -26.70 -14.14
C GLU A 6 0.65 -26.90 -12.66
N GLU A 7 1.44 -26.35 -11.74
CA GLU A 7 1.14 -26.38 -10.30
C GLU A 7 -0.20 -25.68 -9.97
N MET A 8 -0.52 -24.61 -10.69
CA MET A 8 -1.81 -23.91 -10.52
C MET A 8 -2.98 -24.73 -11.07
N GLY A 9 -2.79 -25.44 -12.19
CA GLY A 9 -3.79 -26.35 -12.75
C GLY A 9 -4.13 -27.48 -11.77
N PHE A 10 -3.12 -28.07 -11.13
CA PHE A 10 -3.32 -29.10 -10.11
C PHE A 10 -4.04 -28.54 -8.87
N ALA A 11 -3.67 -27.35 -8.40
CA ALA A 11 -4.34 -26.70 -7.27
C ALA A 11 -5.83 -26.44 -7.54
N LEU A 12 -6.20 -26.05 -8.77
CA LEU A 12 -7.60 -25.88 -9.18
C LEU A 12 -8.35 -27.20 -9.22
N GLN A 13 -7.73 -28.26 -9.75
CA GLN A 13 -8.35 -29.58 -9.79
C GLN A 13 -8.64 -30.12 -8.37
N VAL A 14 -7.66 -30.04 -7.47
CA VAL A 14 -7.84 -30.46 -6.06
C VAL A 14 -8.93 -29.64 -5.37
N PHE A 15 -9.07 -28.36 -5.72
CA PHE A 15 -10.13 -27.52 -5.21
C PHE A 15 -11.51 -27.92 -5.74
N ASP A 16 -11.63 -28.23 -7.02
CA ASP A 16 -12.88 -28.70 -7.62
C ASP A 16 -13.34 -30.03 -7.01
N GLU A 17 -12.41 -30.88 -6.58
CA GLU A 17 -12.68 -32.14 -5.88
C GLU A 17 -13.05 -31.94 -4.39
N SER A 18 -12.86 -30.74 -3.81
CA SER A 18 -13.14 -30.49 -2.40
C SER A 18 -14.64 -30.41 -2.09
N PRO A 19 -15.20 -31.32 -1.26
CA PRO A 19 -16.61 -31.32 -0.89
C PRO A 19 -16.99 -30.13 0.02
N GLU A 20 -16.01 -29.45 0.60
CA GLU A 20 -16.22 -28.35 1.55
C GLU A 20 -16.19 -26.97 0.90
N ARG A 21 -15.97 -26.87 -0.42
CA ARG A 21 -15.85 -25.58 -1.13
C ARG A 21 -17.06 -24.65 -0.96
N ASN A 22 -18.24 -25.20 -0.66
CA ASN A 22 -19.48 -24.45 -0.46
C ASN A 22 -19.75 -24.08 1.01
N LYS A 23 -18.90 -24.48 1.97
CA LYS A 23 -19.04 -24.10 3.39
C LYS A 23 -18.42 -22.72 3.63
N SER A 24 -18.91 -21.97 4.62
CA SER A 24 -18.36 -20.65 4.99
C SER A 24 -16.88 -20.70 5.43
N GLU A 25 -16.42 -21.84 5.95
CA GLU A 25 -15.02 -22.07 6.33
C GLU A 25 -14.06 -22.16 5.12
N SER A 26 -14.59 -22.32 3.90
CA SER A 26 -13.79 -22.47 2.68
C SER A 26 -13.20 -21.17 2.16
N ILE A 27 -13.56 -20.00 2.72
CA ILE A 27 -13.09 -18.68 2.28
C ILE A 27 -11.56 -18.62 2.18
N LEU A 28 -10.85 -19.32 3.08
CA LEU A 28 -9.39 -19.41 3.02
C LEU A 28 -8.90 -20.15 1.77
N LEU A 29 -9.56 -21.24 1.35
CA LEU A 29 -9.21 -21.98 0.14
C LEU A 29 -9.41 -21.12 -1.12
N TRP A 30 -10.54 -20.42 -1.21
CA TRP A 30 -10.80 -19.46 -2.29
C TRP A 30 -9.73 -18.35 -2.34
N ASN A 31 -9.40 -17.76 -1.20
CA ASN A 31 -8.38 -16.71 -1.11
C ASN A 31 -6.98 -17.22 -1.52
N VAL A 32 -6.64 -18.46 -1.18
CA VAL A 32 -5.38 -19.09 -1.60
C VAL A 32 -5.33 -19.23 -3.12
N LEU A 33 -6.40 -19.70 -3.75
CA LEU A 33 -6.46 -19.82 -5.21
C LEU A 33 -6.42 -18.47 -5.92
N ILE A 34 -7.19 -17.49 -5.45
CA ILE A 34 -7.20 -16.14 -6.02
C ILE A 34 -5.79 -15.52 -5.95
N ASN A 35 -5.12 -15.65 -4.80
CA ASN A 35 -3.75 -15.17 -4.63
C ASN A 35 -2.78 -15.92 -5.56
N GLY A 36 -2.94 -17.24 -5.70
CA GLY A 36 -2.20 -18.07 -6.66
C GLY A 36 -2.37 -17.59 -8.10
N CYS A 37 -3.61 -17.42 -8.57
CA CYS A 37 -3.93 -16.88 -9.89
C CYS A 37 -3.30 -15.50 -10.10
N CYS A 38 -3.42 -14.61 -9.13
CA CYS A 38 -2.82 -13.27 -9.19
C CYS A 38 -1.29 -13.33 -9.28
N LYS A 39 -0.63 -14.26 -8.58
CA LYS A 39 0.84 -14.42 -8.66
C LYS A 39 1.31 -14.94 -10.01
N VAL A 40 0.49 -15.73 -10.70
CA VAL A 40 0.78 -16.26 -12.03
C VAL A 40 0.36 -15.26 -13.14
N GLY A 41 -0.35 -14.20 -12.78
CA GLY A 41 -0.84 -13.17 -13.70
C GLY A 41 -2.15 -13.52 -14.39
N ASN A 42 -2.80 -14.64 -14.02
CA ASN A 42 -4.10 -15.02 -14.58
C ASN A 42 -5.24 -14.31 -13.83
N LEU A 43 -5.43 -13.03 -14.16
CA LEU A 43 -6.43 -12.17 -13.52
C LEU A 43 -7.88 -12.53 -13.91
N GLU A 44 -8.08 -13.09 -15.11
CA GLU A 44 -9.39 -13.57 -15.55
C GLU A 44 -9.88 -14.70 -14.64
N LYS A 45 -9.04 -15.72 -14.42
CA LYS A 45 -9.41 -16.82 -13.54
C LYS A 45 -9.56 -16.39 -12.08
N ALA A 46 -8.72 -15.46 -11.62
CA ALA A 46 -8.87 -14.87 -10.29
C ALA A 46 -10.23 -14.17 -10.12
N MET A 47 -10.71 -13.48 -11.16
CA MET A 47 -12.02 -12.84 -11.15
C MET A 47 -13.15 -13.86 -11.16
N GLU A 48 -13.11 -14.87 -12.03
CA GLU A 48 -14.12 -15.93 -12.03
C GLU A 48 -14.26 -16.59 -10.66
N LEU A 49 -13.12 -16.90 -10.02
CA LEU A 49 -13.11 -17.48 -8.67
C LEU A 49 -13.69 -16.50 -7.65
N PHE A 50 -13.32 -15.23 -7.71
CA PHE A 50 -13.85 -14.21 -6.81
C PHE A 50 -15.36 -14.00 -6.97
N GLU A 51 -15.88 -14.02 -8.20
CA GLU A 51 -17.31 -13.92 -8.52
C GLU A 51 -18.09 -15.18 -8.11
N ALA A 52 -17.47 -16.36 -8.19
CA ALA A 52 -18.06 -17.62 -7.77
C ALA A 52 -18.08 -17.83 -6.24
N MET A 53 -17.35 -17.02 -5.46
CA MET A 53 -17.34 -17.15 -4.00
C MET A 53 -18.75 -16.98 -3.41
N PRO A 54 -19.24 -17.96 -2.60
CA PRO A 54 -20.56 -17.88 -1.99
C PRO A 54 -20.63 -16.78 -0.92
N GLU A 55 -19.56 -16.59 -0.17
CA GLU A 55 -19.41 -15.52 0.81
C GLU A 55 -18.04 -14.84 0.65
N ARG A 56 -18.03 -13.51 0.77
CA ARG A 56 -16.81 -12.70 0.69
C ARG A 56 -16.66 -11.89 1.97
N ASN A 57 -15.47 -11.95 2.57
CA ASN A 57 -15.11 -11.08 3.69
C ASN A 57 -14.08 -10.03 3.26
N ILE A 58 -13.80 -9.08 4.13
CA ILE A 58 -12.82 -7.99 3.89
C ILE A 58 -11.46 -8.55 3.44
N GLY A 59 -11.03 -9.69 3.99
CA GLY A 59 -9.79 -10.36 3.60
C GLY A 59 -9.78 -10.84 2.14
N SER A 60 -10.89 -11.37 1.63
CA SER A 60 -11.05 -11.76 0.22
C SER A 60 -10.93 -10.56 -0.71
N TRP A 61 -11.63 -9.46 -0.40
CA TRP A 61 -11.55 -8.21 -1.16
C TRP A 61 -10.12 -7.65 -1.18
N ASN A 62 -9.50 -7.51 0.00
CA ASN A 62 -8.14 -6.97 0.13
C ASN A 62 -7.11 -7.84 -0.62
N SER A 63 -7.25 -9.16 -0.56
CA SER A 63 -6.36 -10.09 -1.26
C SER A 63 -6.44 -9.91 -2.77
N PHE A 64 -7.65 -9.80 -3.32
CA PHE A 64 -7.82 -9.68 -4.75
C PHE A 64 -7.42 -8.29 -5.27
N ILE A 65 -7.79 -7.22 -4.55
CA ILE A 65 -7.36 -5.85 -4.85
C ILE A 65 -5.83 -5.75 -4.88
N ASN A 66 -5.14 -6.33 -3.87
CA ASN A 66 -3.68 -6.37 -3.84
C ASN A 66 -3.10 -7.15 -5.04
N GLY A 67 -3.75 -8.24 -5.45
CA GLY A 67 -3.37 -9.01 -6.62
C GLY A 67 -3.49 -8.20 -7.93
N LEU A 68 -4.59 -7.47 -8.11
CA LEU A 68 -4.80 -6.59 -9.27
C LEU A 68 -3.78 -5.44 -9.28
N MET A 69 -3.54 -4.80 -8.14
CA MET A 69 -2.53 -3.73 -8.02
C MET A 69 -1.13 -4.21 -8.42
N LYS A 70 -0.71 -5.40 -8.01
CA LYS A 70 0.59 -5.97 -8.36
C LYS A 70 0.74 -6.32 -9.84
N ASN A 71 -0.37 -6.60 -10.52
CA ASN A 71 -0.38 -6.88 -11.95
C ASN A 71 -0.66 -5.62 -12.81
N GLY A 72 -0.77 -4.44 -12.18
CA GLY A 72 -0.95 -3.17 -12.88
C GLY A 72 -2.38 -2.85 -13.31
N ASP A 73 -3.38 -3.64 -12.91
CA ASP A 73 -4.79 -3.34 -13.21
C ASP A 73 -5.41 -2.44 -12.12
N LEU A 74 -4.98 -1.17 -12.11
CA LEU A 74 -5.40 -0.19 -11.09
C LEU A 74 -6.90 0.12 -11.20
N ASN A 75 -7.46 0.16 -12.41
CA ASN A 75 -8.85 0.55 -12.62
C ASN A 75 -9.79 -0.46 -11.98
N LYS A 76 -9.53 -1.74 -12.21
CA LYS A 76 -10.33 -2.83 -11.64
C LYS A 76 -10.13 -2.94 -10.13
N ALA A 77 -8.91 -2.74 -9.64
CA ALA A 77 -8.63 -2.71 -8.22
C ALA A 77 -9.38 -1.58 -7.49
N MET A 78 -9.47 -0.40 -8.10
CA MET A 78 -10.24 0.74 -7.58
C MET A 78 -11.74 0.48 -7.62
N GLN A 79 -12.26 -0.10 -8.70
CA GLN A 79 -13.66 -0.47 -8.79
C GLN A 79 -14.05 -1.45 -7.67
N LEU A 80 -13.28 -2.53 -7.48
CA LEU A 80 -13.53 -3.49 -6.40
C LEU A 80 -13.45 -2.84 -5.03
N PHE A 81 -12.50 -1.92 -4.83
CA PHE A 81 -12.44 -1.18 -3.58
C PHE A 81 -13.71 -0.36 -3.35
N ASP A 82 -14.19 0.37 -4.34
CA ASP A 82 -15.41 1.18 -4.21
C ASP A 82 -16.64 0.32 -3.92
N GLU A 83 -16.74 -0.89 -4.49
CA GLU A 83 -17.79 -1.88 -4.23
C GLU A 83 -17.79 -2.45 -2.80
N MET A 84 -16.67 -2.39 -2.07
CA MET A 84 -16.61 -2.86 -0.68
C MET A 84 -17.57 -2.07 0.23
N LYS A 85 -18.55 -2.76 0.83
CA LYS A 85 -19.47 -2.15 1.80
C LYS A 85 -18.76 -1.66 3.07
N GLU A 86 -17.81 -2.45 3.54
CA GLU A 86 -16.98 -2.14 4.71
C GLU A 86 -15.51 -2.15 4.31
N LYS A 87 -14.76 -1.16 4.78
CA LYS A 87 -13.34 -0.95 4.48
C LYS A 87 -12.60 -0.75 5.78
N ASP A 88 -11.59 -1.57 6.03
CA ASP A 88 -10.75 -1.46 7.22
C ASP A 88 -9.41 -0.79 6.90
N VAL A 89 -8.57 -0.64 7.93
CA VAL A 89 -7.21 -0.08 7.77
C VAL A 89 -6.43 -0.83 6.69
N VAL A 90 -6.58 -2.16 6.58
CA VAL A 90 -5.86 -2.97 5.59
C VAL A 90 -6.34 -2.62 4.17
N SER A 91 -7.65 -2.48 3.95
CA SER A 91 -8.22 -2.07 2.65
C SER A 91 -7.63 -0.74 2.18
N TRP A 92 -7.58 0.26 3.06
CA TRP A 92 -7.02 1.57 2.74
C TRP A 92 -5.50 1.52 2.52
N THR A 93 -4.76 0.78 3.36
CA THR A 93 -3.31 0.58 3.18
C THR A 93 -3.00 -0.07 1.84
N THR A 94 -3.77 -1.09 1.44
CA THR A 94 -3.59 -1.79 0.15
C THR A 94 -3.75 -0.83 -1.02
N ILE A 95 -4.78 0.03 -1.02
CA ILE A 95 -5.01 0.99 -2.09
C ILE A 95 -3.95 2.09 -2.12
N VAL A 96 -3.70 2.77 -0.99
CA VAL A 96 -2.72 3.86 -0.93
C VAL A 96 -1.34 3.39 -1.40
N ASN A 97 -0.91 2.23 -0.91
CA ASN A 97 0.37 1.67 -1.31
C ASN A 97 0.37 1.18 -2.76
N GLY A 98 -0.66 0.45 -3.19
CA GLY A 98 -0.75 -0.09 -4.55
C GLY A 98 -0.77 0.99 -5.63
N VAL A 99 -1.58 2.04 -5.43
CA VAL A 99 -1.66 3.19 -6.33
C VAL A 99 -0.32 3.95 -6.38
N SER A 100 0.32 4.15 -5.22
CA SER A 100 1.65 4.80 -5.16
C SER A 100 2.74 3.98 -5.83
N GLN A 101 2.75 2.65 -5.68
CA GLN A 101 3.71 1.76 -6.34
C GLN A 101 3.56 1.76 -7.86
N ASN A 102 2.33 1.91 -8.35
CA ASN A 102 2.03 1.99 -9.77
C ASN A 102 2.19 3.40 -10.38
N GLY A 103 2.71 4.37 -9.61
CA GLY A 103 3.14 5.68 -10.13
C GLY A 103 2.11 6.80 -10.02
N ASP A 104 0.85 6.52 -9.66
CA ASP A 104 -0.17 7.56 -9.49
C ASP A 104 -0.12 8.17 -8.07
N HIS A 105 0.94 8.91 -7.80
CA HIS A 105 1.22 9.48 -6.48
C HIS A 105 0.17 10.50 -6.04
N GLN A 106 -0.43 11.24 -6.97
CA GLN A 106 -1.49 12.20 -6.67
C GLN A 106 -2.75 11.49 -6.14
N LYS A 107 -3.17 10.41 -6.82
CA LYS A 107 -4.30 9.61 -6.37
C LYS A 107 -4.00 8.89 -5.07
N ALA A 108 -2.78 8.40 -4.87
CA ALA A 108 -2.37 7.79 -3.60
C ALA A 108 -2.53 8.75 -2.41
N LEU A 109 -2.16 10.02 -2.58
CA LEU A 109 -2.37 11.05 -1.56
C LEU A 109 -3.84 11.39 -1.34
N SER A 110 -4.63 11.47 -2.41
CA SER A 110 -6.08 11.65 -2.31
C SER A 110 -6.73 10.53 -1.48
N MET A 111 -6.36 9.27 -1.76
CA MET A 111 -6.85 8.11 -0.99
C MET A 111 -6.36 8.13 0.46
N PHE A 112 -5.14 8.58 0.72
CA PHE A 112 -4.62 8.74 2.07
C PHE A 112 -5.42 9.77 2.88
N PHE A 113 -5.68 10.95 2.31
CA PHE A 113 -6.45 11.97 3.04
C PHE A 113 -7.91 11.55 3.23
N LYS A 114 -8.50 10.85 2.25
CA LYS A 114 -9.84 10.25 2.41
C LYS A 114 -9.89 9.23 3.55
N MET A 115 -8.83 8.43 3.75
CA MET A 115 -8.70 7.53 4.90
C MET A 115 -8.74 8.29 6.23
N LEU A 116 -8.08 9.46 6.31
CA LEU A 116 -8.10 10.31 7.49
C LEU A 116 -9.49 10.94 7.73
N GLU A 117 -10.17 11.37 6.67
CA GLU A 117 -11.51 11.96 6.73
C GLU A 117 -12.56 10.98 7.27
N VAL A 118 -12.44 9.69 6.96
CA VAL A 118 -13.31 8.65 7.54
C VAL A 118 -12.89 8.23 8.97
N GLY A 119 -11.92 8.92 9.56
CA GLY A 119 -11.49 8.72 10.94
C GLY A 119 -10.62 7.48 11.17
N LEU A 120 -10.11 6.84 10.10
CA LEU A 120 -9.26 5.67 10.22
C LEU A 120 -7.80 6.09 10.43
N ARG A 121 -7.18 5.56 11.50
CA ARG A 121 -5.78 5.80 11.79
C ARG A 121 -4.88 5.02 10.83
N PRO A 122 -4.03 5.68 10.03
CA PRO A 122 -3.07 5.02 9.16
C PRO A 122 -2.02 4.26 9.98
N ASN A 123 -1.57 3.13 9.45
CA ASN A 123 -0.39 2.44 9.96
C ASN A 123 0.90 3.01 9.36
N ASP A 124 2.04 2.59 9.89
CA ASP A 124 3.36 3.09 9.47
C ASP A 124 3.63 2.89 7.97
N LEU A 125 3.19 1.75 7.40
CA LEU A 125 3.32 1.49 5.97
C LEU A 125 2.58 2.54 5.13
N THR A 126 1.34 2.85 5.52
CA THR A 126 0.50 3.83 4.83
C THR A 126 1.13 5.23 4.90
N LEU A 127 1.66 5.61 6.07
CA LEU A 127 2.33 6.90 6.27
C LEU A 127 3.60 7.01 5.42
N VAL A 128 4.43 5.97 5.37
CA VAL A 128 5.62 5.92 4.53
C VAL A 128 5.25 6.03 3.05
N SER A 129 4.23 5.31 2.58
CA SER A 129 3.80 5.37 1.17
C SER A 129 3.25 6.75 0.78
N ALA A 130 2.52 7.41 1.69
CA ALA A 130 2.03 8.78 1.48
C ALA A 130 3.18 9.80 1.46
N LEU A 131 4.11 9.74 2.40
CA LEU A 131 5.29 10.61 2.42
C LEU A 131 6.18 10.42 1.18
N SER A 132 6.36 9.18 0.74
CA SER A 132 7.07 8.89 -0.51
C SER A 132 6.34 9.46 -1.73
N ALA A 133 5.00 9.39 -1.77
CA ALA A 133 4.22 10.01 -2.82
C ALA A 133 4.43 11.54 -2.83
N CYS A 134 4.38 12.21 -1.68
CA CYS A 134 4.71 13.64 -1.56
C CYS A 134 6.11 13.96 -2.11
N ALA A 135 7.11 13.16 -1.73
CA ALA A 135 8.49 13.35 -2.14
C ALA A 135 8.68 13.24 -3.67
N LYS A 136 7.94 12.34 -4.32
CA LYS A 136 8.02 12.11 -5.77
C LYS A 136 7.36 13.19 -6.61
N ILE A 137 6.33 13.86 -6.09
CA ILE A 137 5.62 14.93 -6.81
C ILE A 137 5.94 16.34 -6.28
N GLY A 138 6.84 16.46 -5.30
CA GLY A 138 7.18 17.74 -4.67
C GLY A 138 6.04 18.37 -3.87
N ALA A 139 5.09 17.58 -3.35
CA ALA A 139 3.92 18.09 -2.62
C ALA A 139 4.27 18.44 -1.16
N LEU A 140 5.00 19.54 -0.97
CA LEU A 140 5.46 20.00 0.34
C LEU A 140 4.29 20.22 1.32
N GLU A 141 3.21 20.86 0.88
CA GLU A 141 2.06 21.15 1.73
C GLU A 141 1.40 19.87 2.26
N ALA A 142 1.21 18.88 1.39
CA ALA A 142 0.68 17.57 1.79
C ALA A 142 1.63 16.86 2.77
N GLY A 143 2.94 16.92 2.52
CA GLY A 143 3.95 16.37 3.42
C GLY A 143 3.96 17.04 4.81
N VAL A 144 3.79 18.37 4.87
CA VAL A 144 3.65 19.12 6.14
C VAL A 144 2.38 18.72 6.88
N ARG A 145 1.25 18.56 6.18
CA ARG A 145 0.01 18.06 6.80
C ARG A 145 0.20 16.67 7.41
N ILE A 146 0.89 15.76 6.73
CA ILE A 146 1.21 14.43 7.26
C ILE A 146 2.13 14.55 8.49
N HIS A 147 3.13 15.43 8.46
CA HIS A 147 3.99 15.66 9.62
C HIS A 147 3.21 16.22 10.83
N ASN A 148 2.31 17.19 10.61
CA ASN A 148 1.44 17.72 11.66
C ASN A 148 0.54 16.64 12.25
N TYR A 149 0.04 15.72 11.42
CA TYR A 149 -0.74 14.57 11.89
C TYR A 149 0.03 13.73 12.92
N PHE A 150 1.36 13.54 12.76
CA PHE A 150 2.16 12.86 13.79
C PHE A 150 2.15 13.63 15.11
N VAL A 151 2.32 14.95 15.06
CA VAL A 151 2.41 15.81 16.26
C VAL A 151 1.07 15.87 16.98
N GLU A 152 -0.01 16.15 16.26
CA GLU A 152 -1.37 16.32 16.79
C GLU A 152 -1.88 15.03 17.46
N ASN A 153 -1.47 13.86 16.94
CA ASN A 153 -1.89 12.56 17.46
C ASN A 153 -0.86 11.92 18.39
N GLY A 154 0.21 12.65 18.76
CA GLY A 154 1.26 12.15 19.65
C GLY A 154 1.97 10.90 19.13
N LEU A 155 2.02 10.71 17.81
CA LEU A 155 2.62 9.55 17.17
C LEU A 155 4.14 9.65 17.21
N ARG A 156 4.78 8.60 17.72
CA ARG A 156 6.24 8.51 17.71
C ARG A 156 6.71 8.15 16.31
N LEU A 157 7.67 8.93 15.80
CA LEU A 157 8.39 8.59 14.59
C LEU A 157 9.23 7.34 14.84
N ASN A 158 8.97 6.29 14.08
CA ASN A 158 9.87 5.15 13.97
C ASN A 158 10.95 5.45 12.91
N LYS A 159 11.92 4.55 12.78
CA LYS A 159 13.03 4.65 11.82
C LYS A 159 12.57 4.85 10.36
N ALA A 160 11.53 4.13 9.93
CA ALA A 160 11.03 4.19 8.56
C ALA A 160 10.25 5.49 8.28
N THR A 161 9.37 5.90 9.19
CA THR A 161 8.58 7.15 9.07
C THR A 161 9.47 8.39 9.17
N ALA A 162 10.52 8.34 10.02
CA ALA A 162 11.50 9.41 10.11
C ALA A 162 12.29 9.56 8.82
N ALA A 163 12.82 8.45 8.27
CA ALA A 163 13.54 8.46 7.01
C ALA A 163 12.66 8.98 5.86
N ALA A 164 11.37 8.59 5.83
CA ALA A 164 10.43 9.06 4.82
C ALA A 164 10.13 10.57 4.94
N LEU A 165 10.02 11.12 6.17
CA LEU A 165 9.87 12.56 6.38
C LEU A 165 11.10 13.35 5.93
N VAL A 166 12.30 12.85 6.25
CA VAL A 166 13.56 13.48 5.81
C VAL A 166 13.65 13.48 4.29
N ASP A 167 13.40 12.34 3.63
CA ASP A 167 13.39 12.23 2.15
C ASP A 167 12.35 13.18 1.52
N MET A 168 11.15 13.24 2.10
CA MET A 168 10.09 14.12 1.63
C MET A 168 10.50 15.59 1.71
N TYR A 169 10.96 16.06 2.88
CA TYR A 169 11.36 17.45 3.04
C TYR A 169 12.56 17.82 2.15
N ALA A 170 13.55 16.94 2.05
CA ALA A 170 14.73 17.17 1.23
C ALA A 170 14.36 17.29 -0.27
N LYS A 171 13.56 16.36 -0.79
CA LYS A 171 13.12 16.39 -2.20
C LYS A 171 12.14 17.53 -2.51
N CYS A 172 11.42 18.01 -1.52
CA CYS A 172 10.60 19.22 -1.64
C CYS A 172 11.40 20.52 -1.45
N GLY A 173 12.72 20.46 -1.33
CA GLY A 173 13.60 21.64 -1.21
C GLY A 173 13.66 22.28 0.17
N ASN A 174 13.01 21.70 1.20
CA ASN A 174 13.01 22.23 2.56
C ASN A 174 14.04 21.49 3.44
N ILE A 175 15.33 21.69 3.12
CA ILE A 175 16.43 21.01 3.81
C ILE A 175 16.51 21.35 5.30
N LEU A 176 16.10 22.55 5.71
CA LEU A 176 16.09 22.94 7.12
C LEU A 176 15.12 22.09 7.94
N SER A 177 13.93 21.81 7.40
CA SER A 177 12.97 20.93 8.07
C SER A 177 13.44 19.48 8.05
N ALA A 178 14.09 19.04 6.96
CA ALA A 178 14.73 17.72 6.90
C ALA A 178 15.79 17.56 7.99
N SER A 179 16.67 18.55 8.20
CA SER A 179 17.67 18.56 9.27
C SER A 179 17.04 18.46 10.66
N LYS A 180 15.98 19.22 10.93
CA LYS A 180 15.28 19.17 12.23
C LYS A 180 14.74 17.77 12.53
N VAL A 181 14.09 17.14 11.55
CA VAL A 181 13.59 15.76 11.71
C VAL A 181 14.75 14.78 11.90
N PHE A 182 15.84 14.97 11.14
CA PHE A 182 17.05 14.15 11.25
C PHE A 182 17.68 14.21 12.65
N GLU A 183 17.83 15.40 13.23
CA GLU A 183 18.42 15.61 14.55
C GLU A 183 17.62 14.90 15.65
N VAL A 184 16.29 15.00 15.61
CA VAL A 184 15.38 14.39 16.60
C VAL A 184 15.32 12.85 16.47
N THR A 185 15.70 12.30 15.32
CA THR A 185 15.65 10.86 15.07
C THR A 185 16.80 10.12 15.77
N LYS A 186 16.50 9.28 16.78
CA LYS A 186 17.52 8.56 17.57
C LYS A 186 18.30 7.51 16.77
N GLU A 187 17.63 6.79 15.88
CA GLU A 187 18.24 5.75 15.03
C GLU A 187 18.16 6.14 13.56
N LYS A 188 19.32 6.40 12.95
CA LYS A 188 19.45 6.86 11.55
C LYS A 188 19.95 5.71 10.68
N ASP A 189 19.37 5.52 9.50
CA ASP A 189 19.87 4.54 8.51
C ASP A 189 20.77 5.20 7.46
N ILE A 190 21.49 4.38 6.70
CA ILE A 190 22.41 4.86 5.66
C ILE A 190 21.71 5.72 4.60
N ARG A 191 20.41 5.45 4.34
CA ARG A 191 19.59 6.23 3.39
C ARG A 191 19.30 7.62 3.93
N THR A 192 19.04 7.73 5.22
CA THR A 192 18.80 9.02 5.88
C THR A 192 20.05 9.90 5.81
N TRP A 193 21.24 9.32 6.06
CA TRP A 193 22.52 10.02 5.91
C TRP A 193 22.79 10.45 4.47
N SER A 194 22.56 9.57 3.48
CA SER A 194 22.81 9.91 2.07
C SER A 194 21.94 11.08 1.61
N VAL A 195 20.67 11.11 2.00
CA VAL A 195 19.75 12.22 1.68
C VAL A 195 20.25 13.55 2.24
N MET A 196 20.75 13.57 3.48
CA MET A 196 21.25 14.80 4.10
C MET A 196 22.54 15.31 3.46
N ILE A 197 23.49 14.42 3.14
CA ILE A 197 24.73 14.79 2.45
C ILE A 197 24.42 15.43 1.10
N TRP A 198 23.52 14.82 0.32
CA TRP A 198 23.05 15.39 -0.94
C TRP A 198 22.37 16.75 -0.73
N GLY A 199 21.48 16.86 0.25
CA GLY A 199 20.76 18.10 0.54
C GLY A 199 21.68 19.27 0.92
N TRP A 200 22.73 19.03 1.71
CA TRP A 200 23.71 20.07 2.07
C TRP A 200 24.65 20.45 0.92
N SER A 201 24.92 19.55 -0.02
CA SER A 201 25.75 19.87 -1.19
C SER A 201 25.14 20.91 -2.14
N PHE A 202 23.84 21.16 -2.03
CA PHE A 202 23.11 22.14 -2.86
C PHE A 202 22.75 23.44 -2.12
N LEU A 203 23.18 23.64 -0.86
CA LEU A 203 23.02 24.92 -0.19
C LEU A 203 24.07 25.92 -0.73
N PRO A 204 23.67 27.11 -1.21
CA PRO A 204 24.64 28.13 -1.60
C PRO A 204 25.47 28.56 -0.36
N SER A 205 26.79 28.65 -0.57
CA SER A 205 27.80 29.04 0.42
C SER A 205 27.62 30.47 0.93
#